data_AF-A0A7J8YUX4-F1
#
_entry.id   AF-A0A7J8YUX4-F1
#
_cell.length_a   1.000
_cell.length_b   1.000
_cell.length_c   1.000
_cell.angle_alpha   90.00
_cell.angle_beta   90.00
_cell.angle_gamma   90.00
#
_symmetry.space_group_name_H-M   'P 1'
#
loop_
_entity.id
_entity.type
_entity.pdbx_description
1 polymer ?
#
loop_
_entity_poly.entity_id
_entity_poly.type
_entity_poly.pdbx_seq_one_letter_code
_entity_poly.pdbx_strand_id
1 'polypeptide(L)'
;MVLSDDEIRRLFRIRKTVLQLLKDRDYFVGDFEINMSREQFISKFGENMKREDLIINKAKRNDSSDQIYVFFPEEPKVGVKTMKTYTNRMKSENVFRAILVVQQNLTPFARTCINEISSKFHLEVFQETELLVNVKEHSLVPEHQVLTTEEKKTLLQRYTVKETQVVNAAAAYPGE
;
A
#
# COMPACT_ATOMS: atom_id res chain seq x y z
N MET A 1 5.20 -22.78 0.57
CA MET A 1 4.38 -23.59 -0.37
C MET A 1 4.73 -23.18 -1.80
N VAL A 2 4.70 -24.07 -2.80
CA VAL A 2 4.88 -23.64 -4.21
C VAL A 2 3.60 -22.95 -4.66
N LEU A 3 3.70 -21.73 -5.21
CA LEU A 3 2.54 -20.95 -5.64
C LEU A 3 1.95 -21.53 -6.93
N SER A 4 0.62 -21.56 -7.02
CA SER A 4 -0.07 -21.95 -8.25
C SER A 4 0.05 -20.90 -9.37
N ASP A 5 -0.09 -21.31 -10.63
CA ASP A 5 0.02 -20.39 -11.79
C ASP A 5 -0.99 -19.24 -11.72
N ASP A 6 -2.20 -19.52 -11.21
CA ASP A 6 -3.25 -18.53 -10.96
C ASP A 6 -2.87 -17.54 -9.83
N GLU A 7 -2.26 -18.02 -8.74
CA GLU A 7 -1.75 -17.16 -7.68
C GLU A 7 -0.62 -16.26 -8.19
N ILE A 8 0.31 -16.80 -8.98
CA ILE A 8 1.38 -16.03 -9.60
C ILE A 8 0.79 -14.92 -10.48
N ARG A 9 -0.24 -15.23 -11.27
CA ARG A 9 -0.93 -14.23 -12.11
C ARG A 9 -1.60 -13.13 -11.28
N ARG A 10 -2.24 -13.48 -10.15
CA ARG A 10 -2.85 -12.49 -9.24
C ARG A 10 -1.80 -11.62 -8.57
N LEU A 11 -0.76 -12.22 -8.00
CA LEU A 11 0.33 -11.51 -7.33
C LEU A 11 1.08 -10.58 -8.28
N PHE A 12 1.28 -10.99 -9.54
CA PHE A 12 1.86 -10.13 -10.57
C PHE A 12 1.03 -8.86 -10.79
N ARG A 13 -0.30 -9.01 -10.92
CA ARG A 13 -1.22 -7.85 -11.08
C ARG A 13 -1.21 -6.96 -9.85
N ILE A 14 -1.36 -7.54 -8.67
CA ILE A 14 -1.36 -6.82 -7.39
C ILE A 14 -0.05 -6.04 -7.23
N ARG A 15 1.10 -6.66 -7.50
CA ARG A 15 2.41 -6.01 -7.44
C ARG A 15 2.48 -4.81 -8.38
N LYS A 16 1.96 -4.94 -9.61
CA LYS A 16 1.91 -3.83 -10.57
C LYS A 16 1.06 -2.67 -10.04
N THR A 17 -0.14 -2.96 -9.53
CA THR A 17 -1.03 -1.95 -8.93
C THR A 17 -0.35 -1.24 -7.75
N VAL A 18 0.32 -2.00 -6.88
CA VAL A 18 1.05 -1.43 -5.74
C VAL A 18 2.20 -0.53 -6.21
N LEU A 19 2.97 -0.93 -7.23
CA LEU A 19 4.04 -0.10 -7.77
C LEU A 19 3.50 1.19 -8.41
N GLN A 20 2.36 1.14 -9.09
CA GLN A 20 1.65 2.33 -9.59
C GLN A 20 1.22 3.23 -8.41
N LEU A 21 0.59 2.66 -7.38
CA LEU A 21 0.19 3.39 -6.17
C LEU A 21 1.37 4.05 -5.47
N LEU A 22 2.53 3.37 -5.38
CA LEU A 22 3.75 3.95 -4.82
C LEU A 22 4.28 5.09 -5.70
N LYS A 23 4.24 4.94 -7.03
CA LYS A 23 4.65 6.01 -7.95
C LYS A 23 3.77 7.26 -7.78
N ASP A 24 2.46 7.08 -7.66
CA ASP A 24 1.49 8.17 -7.44
C ASP A 24 1.70 8.88 -6.10
N ARG A 25 2.21 8.16 -5.09
CA ARG A 25 2.55 8.71 -3.77
C ARG A 25 3.97 9.29 -3.70
N ASP A 26 4.58 9.58 -4.85
CA ASP A 26 5.91 10.19 -4.99
C ASP A 26 7.08 9.32 -4.47
N TYR A 27 6.89 7.99 -4.44
CA TYR A 27 8.00 7.07 -4.20
C TYR A 27 8.81 6.83 -5.47
N PHE A 28 10.10 6.54 -5.29
CA PHE A 28 11.03 6.29 -6.39
C PHE A 28 10.78 4.91 -7.00
N VAL A 29 9.85 4.84 -7.95
CA VAL A 29 9.55 3.64 -8.74
C VAL A 29 9.96 3.85 -10.19
N GLY A 30 10.76 2.93 -10.73
CA GLY A 30 11.18 2.96 -12.12
C GLY A 30 10.09 2.45 -13.07
N ASP A 31 9.97 3.06 -14.25
CA ASP A 31 8.98 2.62 -15.25
C ASP A 31 9.20 1.18 -15.73
N PHE A 32 10.46 0.72 -15.74
CA PHE A 32 10.79 -0.68 -16.04
C PHE A 32 10.25 -1.66 -15.00
N GLU A 33 10.02 -1.23 -13.75
CA GLU A 33 9.45 -2.09 -12.70
C GLU A 33 7.94 -2.26 -12.90
N ILE A 34 7.26 -1.21 -13.37
CA ILE A 34 5.82 -1.21 -13.63
C ILE A 34 5.51 -1.94 -14.95
N ASN A 35 6.37 -1.77 -15.95
CA ASN A 35 6.22 -2.38 -17.29
C ASN A 35 6.87 -3.76 -17.40
N MET A 36 7.32 -4.35 -16.28
CA MET A 36 7.86 -5.69 -16.25
C MET A 36 6.84 -6.71 -16.78
N SER A 37 7.26 -7.57 -17.70
CA SER A 37 6.41 -8.65 -18.22
C SER A 37 6.27 -9.80 -17.22
N ARG A 38 5.24 -10.64 -17.41
CA ARG A 38 5.03 -11.82 -16.57
C ARG A 38 6.22 -12.80 -16.65
N GLU A 39 6.78 -12.98 -17.84
CA GLU A 39 7.94 -13.86 -18.06
C GLU A 39 9.16 -13.35 -17.29
N GLN A 40 9.42 -12.03 -17.33
CA GLN A 40 10.49 -11.41 -16.54
C GLN A 40 10.24 -11.53 -15.04
N PHE A 41 8.99 -11.43 -14.60
CA PHE A 41 8.61 -11.62 -13.21
C PHE A 41 8.91 -13.05 -12.74
N ILE A 42 8.48 -14.07 -13.50
CA ILE A 42 8.76 -15.48 -13.19
C ILE A 42 10.27 -15.76 -13.24
N SER A 43 10.98 -15.22 -14.24
CA SER A 43 12.43 -15.37 -14.35
C SER A 43 13.18 -14.73 -13.17
N LYS A 44 12.68 -13.62 -12.63
CA LYS A 44 13.31 -12.91 -11.52
C LYS A 44 13.12 -13.60 -10.17
N PHE A 45 11.92 -14.13 -9.91
CA PHE A 45 11.58 -14.75 -8.61
C PHE A 45 11.68 -16.28 -8.62
N GLY A 46 11.85 -16.88 -9.80
CA GLY A 46 11.92 -18.33 -9.99
C GLY A 46 10.56 -19.02 -9.90
N GLU A 47 10.52 -20.31 -10.27
CA GLU A 47 9.31 -21.14 -10.23
C GLU A 47 8.83 -21.45 -8.80
N ASN A 48 9.74 -21.41 -7.82
CA ASN A 48 9.45 -21.63 -6.39
C ASN A 48 9.32 -20.32 -5.60
N MET A 49 8.71 -19.30 -6.20
CA MET A 49 8.53 -17.99 -5.58
C MET A 49 7.77 -18.09 -4.25
N LYS A 50 8.28 -17.43 -3.20
CA LYS A 50 7.56 -17.23 -1.94
C LYS A 50 7.00 -15.82 -1.87
N ARG A 51 5.91 -15.63 -1.12
CA ARG A 51 5.35 -14.28 -0.90
C ARG A 51 6.32 -13.35 -0.17
N GLU A 52 7.20 -13.90 0.67
CA GLU A 52 8.26 -13.14 1.36
C GLU A 52 9.28 -12.51 0.38
N ASP A 53 9.50 -13.13 -0.78
CA ASP A 53 10.40 -12.59 -1.81
C ASP A 53 9.79 -11.39 -2.54
N LEU A 54 8.48 -11.21 -2.43
CA LEU A 54 7.73 -10.13 -3.07
C LEU A 54 7.78 -8.81 -2.29
N ILE A 55 8.44 -8.78 -1.13
CA ILE A 55 8.58 -7.57 -0.33
C ILE A 55 9.17 -6.44 -1.17
N ILE A 56 8.57 -5.26 -1.04
CA ILE A 56 9.00 -4.05 -1.74
C ILE A 56 9.50 -3.06 -0.68
N ASN A 57 10.68 -2.51 -0.87
CA ASN A 57 11.16 -1.34 -0.14
C ASN A 57 11.42 -0.22 -1.16
N LYS A 58 10.83 0.95 -0.95
CA LYS A 58 11.06 2.16 -1.76
C LYS A 58 11.23 3.38 -0.87
N ALA A 59 12.15 4.26 -1.25
CA ALA A 59 12.27 5.58 -0.66
C ALA A 59 11.48 6.61 -1.46
N LYS A 60 11.12 7.73 -0.84
CA LYS A 60 10.57 8.88 -1.58
C LYS A 60 11.58 9.44 -2.56
N ARG A 61 11.09 10.07 -3.63
CA ARG A 61 11.95 10.75 -4.62
C ARG A 61 12.72 11.91 -4.01
N ASN A 62 12.06 12.65 -3.11
CA ASN A 62 12.58 13.89 -2.53
C ASN A 62 13.19 13.71 -1.13
N ASP A 63 13.02 12.55 -0.49
CA ASP A 63 13.58 12.23 0.83
C ASP A 63 13.94 10.75 0.92
N SER A 64 15.24 10.44 0.96
CA SER A 64 15.73 9.06 1.08
C SER A 64 15.48 8.44 2.45
N SER A 65 15.14 9.25 3.46
CA SER A 65 14.85 8.85 4.84
C SER A 65 13.40 8.36 4.98
N ASP A 66 12.48 8.88 4.17
CA ASP A 66 11.08 8.46 4.13
C ASP A 66 10.95 7.21 3.23
N GLN A 67 11.13 6.05 3.84
CA GLN A 67 10.98 4.75 3.20
C GLN A 67 9.61 4.13 3.48
N ILE A 68 9.17 3.28 2.56
CA ILE A 68 7.95 2.49 2.69
C ILE A 68 8.22 1.03 2.39
N TYR A 69 7.71 0.18 3.27
CA TYR A 69 7.69 -1.26 3.09
C TYR A 69 6.34 -1.73 2.53
N VAL A 70 6.35 -2.70 1.64
CA VAL A 70 5.15 -3.46 1.26
C VAL A 70 5.39 -4.93 1.60
N PHE A 71 4.54 -5.47 2.46
CA PHE A 71 4.62 -6.86 2.92
C PHE A 71 3.50 -7.71 2.30
N PHE A 72 3.87 -8.92 1.90
CA PHE A 72 2.97 -9.95 1.35
C PHE A 72 3.01 -11.18 2.29
N PRO A 73 2.19 -11.24 3.35
CA PRO A 73 2.10 -12.40 4.22
C PRO A 73 1.64 -13.67 3.49
N GLU A 74 2.27 -14.81 3.79
CA GLU A 74 1.86 -16.13 3.28
C GLU A 74 0.55 -16.60 3.93
N GLU A 75 0.33 -16.25 5.20
CA GLU A 75 -0.85 -16.66 5.95
C GLU A 75 -2.11 -15.94 5.45
N PRO A 76 -3.22 -16.67 5.18
CA PRO A 76 -4.46 -16.04 4.72
C PRO A 76 -5.07 -15.11 5.78
N LYS A 77 -4.93 -15.48 7.06
CA LYS A 77 -5.31 -14.66 8.21
C LYS A 77 -4.06 -14.27 8.97
N VAL A 78 -3.68 -12.99 8.89
CA VAL A 78 -2.51 -12.48 9.59
C VAL A 78 -2.78 -12.45 11.10
N GLY A 79 -1.92 -13.13 11.84
CA GLY A 79 -1.91 -13.14 13.29
C GLY A 79 -0.94 -12.12 13.90
N VAL A 80 -1.00 -11.98 15.23
CA VAL A 80 -0.14 -11.05 15.99
C VAL A 80 1.35 -11.40 15.87
N LYS A 81 1.70 -12.69 15.72
CA LYS A 81 3.09 -13.14 15.58
C LYS A 81 3.74 -12.56 14.31
N THR A 82 3.05 -12.65 13.19
CA THR A 82 3.49 -12.16 11.88
C THR A 82 3.60 -10.63 11.89
N MET A 83 2.60 -9.95 12.48
CA MET A 83 2.66 -8.50 12.70
C MET A 83 3.88 -8.06 13.51
N LYS A 84 4.14 -8.70 14.66
CA LYS A 84 5.32 -8.38 15.49
C LYS A 84 6.63 -8.55 14.73
N THR A 85 6.71 -9.56 13.86
CA THR A 85 7.89 -9.80 13.01
C THR A 85 8.12 -8.64 12.06
N TYR A 86 7.07 -8.17 11.36
CA TYR A 86 7.17 -7.01 10.48
C TYR A 86 7.45 -5.71 11.22
N THR A 87 6.79 -5.45 12.36
CA THR A 87 7.06 -4.27 13.18
C THR A 87 8.51 -4.26 13.67
N ASN A 88 9.07 -5.40 14.05
CA ASN A 88 10.46 -5.49 14.47
C ASN A 88 11.42 -5.22 13.31
N ARG A 89 11.14 -5.76 12.12
CA ARG A 89 11.93 -5.45 10.91
C ARG A 89 11.90 -3.96 10.58
N MET A 90 10.72 -3.35 10.61
CA MET A 90 10.54 -1.91 10.42
C MET A 90 11.34 -1.09 11.44
N LYS A 91 11.34 -1.49 12.71
CA LYS A 91 12.15 -0.87 13.76
C LYS A 91 13.65 -0.98 13.49
N SER A 92 14.12 -2.17 13.11
CA SER A 92 15.55 -2.42 12.84
C SER A 92 16.06 -1.59 11.67
N GLU A 93 15.21 -1.34 10.67
CA GLU A 93 15.55 -0.59 9.48
C GLU A 93 15.14 0.90 9.56
N ASN A 94 14.61 1.35 10.70
CA ASN A 94 14.09 2.71 10.92
C ASN A 94 13.07 3.17 9.85
N VAL A 95 12.21 2.25 9.42
CA VAL A 95 11.14 2.53 8.46
C VAL A 95 9.82 2.70 9.20
N PHE A 96 9.17 3.84 9.02
CA PHE A 96 7.94 4.18 9.76
C PHE A 96 6.65 3.94 8.97
N ARG A 97 6.75 3.69 7.65
CA ARG A 97 5.59 3.47 6.78
C ARG A 97 5.59 2.04 6.23
N ALA A 98 4.43 1.39 6.26
CA ALA A 98 4.26 0.13 5.57
C ALA A 98 2.85 -0.07 5.02
N ILE A 99 2.78 -0.88 3.98
CA ILE A 99 1.56 -1.40 3.37
C ILE A 99 1.56 -2.91 3.59
N LEU A 100 0.46 -3.43 4.11
CA LEU A 100 0.24 -4.85 4.31
C LEU A 100 -0.83 -5.35 3.33
N VAL A 101 -0.45 -6.25 2.43
CA VAL A 101 -1.37 -6.83 1.45
C VAL A 101 -1.85 -8.19 1.95
N VAL A 102 -3.10 -8.27 2.38
CA VAL A 102 -3.67 -9.47 3.01
C VAL A 102 -4.62 -10.22 2.08
N GLN A 103 -4.59 -11.56 2.12
CA GLN A 103 -5.52 -12.40 1.34
C GLN A 103 -6.95 -12.34 1.92
N GLN A 104 -7.07 -12.28 3.25
CA GLN A 104 -8.34 -12.11 3.96
C GLN A 104 -8.22 -11.04 5.03
N ASN A 105 -9.37 -10.65 5.57
CA ASN A 105 -9.46 -9.75 6.71
C ASN A 105 -8.54 -10.12 7.87
N LEU A 106 -7.90 -9.11 8.45
CA LEU A 106 -7.09 -9.25 9.66
C LEU A 106 -7.90 -9.81 10.83
N THR A 107 -7.24 -10.64 11.64
CA THR A 107 -7.79 -11.10 12.92
C THR A 107 -8.04 -9.90 13.86
N PRO A 108 -9.06 -9.95 14.73
CA PRO A 108 -9.35 -8.86 15.66
C PRO A 108 -8.13 -8.46 16.50
N PHE A 109 -7.36 -9.45 16.96
CA PHE A 109 -6.12 -9.23 17.70
C PHE A 109 -5.03 -8.52 16.89
N ALA A 110 -4.91 -8.83 15.58
CA ALA A 110 -3.98 -8.12 14.71
C ALA A 110 -4.39 -6.66 14.52
N ARG A 111 -5.69 -6.36 14.37
CA ARG A 111 -6.19 -4.97 14.27
C ARG A 111 -5.89 -4.17 15.54
N THR A 112 -6.12 -4.75 16.72
CA THR A 112 -5.77 -4.09 17.99
C THR A 112 -4.28 -3.77 18.04
N CYS A 113 -3.42 -4.71 17.63
CA CYS A 113 -1.98 -4.50 17.59
C CYS A 113 -1.58 -3.36 16.62
N ILE A 114 -2.23 -3.26 15.46
CA ILE A 114 -2.01 -2.14 14.52
C ILE A 114 -2.39 -0.80 15.17
N ASN A 115 -3.53 -0.74 15.85
CA ASN A 115 -3.97 0.47 16.53
C ASN A 115 -3.00 0.88 17.65
N GLU A 116 -2.45 -0.07 18.40
CA GLU A 116 -1.44 0.22 19.43
C GLU A 116 -0.16 0.82 18.84
N ILE A 117 0.32 0.29 17.71
CA ILE A 117 1.55 0.77 17.06
C ILE A 117 1.33 1.98 16.15
N SER A 118 0.08 2.34 15.84
CA SER A 118 -0.30 3.44 14.94
C SER A 118 0.28 4.79 15.36
N SER A 119 0.57 4.96 16.66
CA SER A 119 1.22 6.14 17.23
C SER A 119 2.65 6.37 16.73
N LYS A 120 3.33 5.32 16.28
CA LYS A 120 4.74 5.36 15.82
C LYS A 120 4.91 4.90 14.37
N PHE A 121 4.08 3.98 13.91
CA PHE A 121 4.15 3.39 12.59
C PHE A 121 2.86 3.67 11.83
N HIS A 122 3.00 4.18 10.61
CA HIS A 122 1.88 4.33 9.69
C HIS A 122 1.74 3.05 8.87
N LEU A 123 0.77 2.21 9.25
CA LEU A 123 0.54 0.93 8.60
C LEU A 123 -0.81 0.92 7.90
N GLU A 124 -0.80 0.75 6.59
CA GLU A 124 -1.99 0.63 5.75
C GLU A 124 -2.24 -0.83 5.41
N VAL A 125 -3.50 -1.22 5.31
CA VAL A 125 -3.90 -2.61 5.05
C VAL A 125 -4.78 -2.63 3.82
N PHE A 126 -4.39 -3.39 2.81
CA PHE A 126 -5.20 -3.61 1.61
C PHE A 126 -5.49 -5.09 1.44
N GLN A 127 -6.69 -5.39 0.93
CA GLN A 127 -7.00 -6.76 0.53
C GLN A 127 -6.47 -7.02 -0.87
N GLU A 128 -6.01 -8.24 -1.13
CA GLU A 128 -5.59 -8.65 -2.47
C GLU A 128 -6.69 -8.39 -3.51
N THR A 129 -7.95 -8.61 -3.14
CA THR A 129 -9.12 -8.39 -4.01
C THR A 129 -9.30 -6.93 -4.42
N GLU A 130 -8.94 -5.97 -3.57
CA GLU A 130 -9.03 -4.54 -3.86
C GLU A 130 -7.92 -4.11 -4.83
N LEU A 131 -6.76 -4.74 -4.76
CA LEU A 131 -5.58 -4.41 -5.57
C LEU A 131 -5.52 -5.15 -6.92
N LEU A 132 -6.46 -6.08 -7.18
CA LEU A 132 -6.55 -6.78 -8.47
C LEU A 132 -6.91 -5.86 -9.63
N VAL A 133 -7.57 -4.74 -9.34
CA VAL A 133 -7.95 -3.71 -10.31
C VAL A 133 -7.48 -2.36 -9.77
N ASN A 134 -6.74 -1.60 -10.56
CA ASN A 134 -6.41 -0.24 -10.19
C ASN A 134 -7.67 0.64 -10.31
N VAL A 135 -8.28 0.94 -9.17
CA VAL A 135 -9.57 1.68 -9.12
C VAL A 135 -9.42 3.10 -9.66
N LYS A 136 -8.21 3.69 -9.67
CA LYS A 136 -7.95 4.99 -10.32
C LYS A 136 -8.08 4.97 -11.84
N GLU A 137 -7.91 3.81 -12.48
CA GLU A 137 -8.08 3.68 -13.94
C GLU A 137 -9.55 3.49 -14.33
N HIS A 138 -10.46 3.39 -13.35
CA HIS A 138 -11.88 3.26 -13.63
C HIS A 138 -12.48 4.61 -14.04
N SER A 139 -13.20 4.64 -15.17
CA SER A 139 -13.79 5.86 -15.75
C SER A 139 -14.72 6.65 -14.82
N LEU A 140 -15.20 6.06 -13.72
CA LEU A 140 -16.10 6.70 -12.76
C LEU A 140 -15.38 7.31 -11.54
N VAL A 141 -14.05 7.17 -11.44
CA VAL A 141 -13.27 7.71 -10.32
C VAL A 141 -12.50 8.94 -10.81
N PRO A 142 -12.85 10.16 -10.36
CA PRO A 142 -12.10 11.36 -10.73
C PRO A 142 -10.70 11.32 -10.11
N GLU A 143 -9.76 12.08 -10.68
CA GLU A 143 -8.43 12.23 -10.10
C GLU A 143 -8.49 12.96 -8.77
N HIS A 144 -7.90 12.36 -7.73
CA HIS A 144 -7.82 12.95 -6.39
C HIS A 144 -6.41 13.47 -6.14
N GLN A 145 -6.29 14.77 -5.86
CA GLN A 145 -5.03 15.42 -5.49
C GLN A 145 -5.07 15.87 -4.03
N VAL A 146 -4.04 15.49 -3.27
CA VAL A 146 -3.88 15.95 -1.88
C VAL A 146 -3.46 17.42 -1.90
N LEU A 147 -4.26 18.29 -1.30
CA LEU A 147 -3.96 19.72 -1.17
C LEU A 147 -2.96 19.95 -0.04
N THR A 148 -2.03 20.87 -0.25
CA THR A 148 -1.14 21.38 0.79
C THR A 148 -1.89 22.22 1.83
N THR A 149 -1.30 22.46 3.00
CA THR A 149 -1.92 23.28 4.05
C THR A 149 -2.17 24.72 3.59
N GLU A 150 -1.30 25.25 2.74
CA GLU A 150 -1.45 26.58 2.14
C GLU A 150 -2.61 26.61 1.15
N GLU A 151 -2.66 25.66 0.22
CA GLU A 151 -3.77 25.53 -0.75
C GLU A 151 -5.11 25.31 -0.05
N LYS A 152 -5.14 24.48 1.01
CA LYS A 152 -6.33 24.28 1.86
C LYS A 152 -6.80 25.61 2.44
N LYS A 153 -5.89 26.41 3.02
CA LYS A 153 -6.24 27.72 3.61
C LYS A 153 -6.76 28.69 2.55
N THR A 154 -6.11 28.76 1.39
CA THR A 154 -6.56 29.59 0.26
C THR A 154 -7.94 29.17 -0.23
N LEU A 155 -8.23 27.88 -0.28
CA LEU A 155 -9.52 27.35 -0.71
C LEU A 155 -10.62 27.71 0.31
N LEU A 156 -10.38 27.49 1.61
CA LEU A 156 -11.31 27.89 2.67
C LEU A 156 -11.58 29.40 2.65
N GLN A 157 -10.55 30.22 2.42
CA GLN A 157 -10.68 31.68 2.31
C GLN A 157 -11.45 32.09 1.06
N ARG A 158 -11.15 31.51 -0.11
CA ARG A 158 -11.81 31.83 -1.38
C ARG A 158 -13.30 31.54 -1.34
N TYR A 159 -13.69 30.39 -0.78
CA TYR A 159 -15.09 29.99 -0.69
C TYR A 159 -15.78 30.49 0.59
N THR A 160 -15.04 31.16 1.49
CA THR A 160 -15.54 31.64 2.79
C THR A 160 -16.24 30.54 3.60
N VAL A 161 -15.73 29.31 3.48
CA VAL A 161 -16.30 28.13 4.15
C VAL A 161 -15.47 27.74 5.36
N LYS A 162 -16.14 27.25 6.40
CA LYS A 162 -15.46 26.63 7.54
C LYS A 162 -15.05 25.21 7.17
N GLU A 163 -14.00 24.70 7.81
CA GLU A 163 -13.52 23.33 7.58
C GLU A 163 -14.63 22.28 7.79
N THR A 164 -15.55 22.54 8.73
CA THR A 164 -16.71 21.67 9.01
C THR A 164 -17.78 21.66 7.91
N GLN A 165 -17.73 22.58 6.95
CA GLN A 165 -18.68 22.71 5.85
C GLN A 165 -18.16 22.08 4.55
N VAL A 166 -16.90 21.66 4.52
CA VAL A 166 -16.33 20.93 3.40
C VAL A 166 -16.87 19.49 3.44
N VAL A 167 -17.28 18.96 2.29
CA VAL A 167 -17.76 17.58 2.18
C VAL A 167 -16.64 16.63 2.62
N ASN A 168 -16.92 15.79 3.63
CA ASN A 168 -15.97 14.79 4.10
C ASN A 168 -15.76 13.72 3.02
N ALA A 169 -14.53 13.62 2.49
CA ALA A 169 -14.17 12.61 1.49
C ALA A 169 -14.48 11.18 1.95
N ALA A 170 -14.24 10.87 3.23
CA ALA A 170 -14.57 9.56 3.82
C ALA A 170 -16.08 9.21 3.81
N ALA A 171 -16.96 10.22 3.74
CA ALA A 171 -18.41 10.01 3.61
C ALA A 171 -18.85 9.85 2.14
N ALA A 172 -18.05 10.35 1.20
CA ALA A 172 -18.32 10.26 -0.24
C ALA A 172 -17.72 8.99 -0.87
N TYR A 173 -16.61 8.46 -0.33
CA TYR A 173 -15.90 7.29 -0.84
C TYR A 173 -15.55 6.32 0.31
N PRO A 174 -16.43 5.36 0.63
CA PRO A 174 -16.16 4.34 1.64
C PRO A 174 -15.19 3.29 1.07
N GLY A 175 -13.90 3.58 1.07
CA GLY A 175 -12.86 2.67 0.58
C GLY A 175 -11.42 3.19 0.64
N GLU A 176 -11.18 4.35 1.24
CA GLU A 176 -9.84 4.88 1.56
C GLU A 176 -9.39 4.51 2.98
#